data_AF-Q98GU3-F1
#
_entry.id   AF-Q98GU3-F1
#
_cell.length_a   1.000
_cell.length_b   1.000
_cell.length_c   1.000
_cell.angle_alpha   90.00
_cell.angle_beta   90.00
_cell.angle_gamma   90.00
#
_symmetry.space_group_name_H-M   'P 1'
#
loop_
_entity.id
_entity.type
_entity.pdbx_description
1 polymer ?
#
loop_
_entity_poly.entity_id
_entity_poly.type
_entity_poly.pdbx_seq_one_letter_code
_entity_poly.pdbx_strand_id
1 'polypeptide(L)' 'MTRLKRPLNPMPDLIHAALVERGLTTAYEARPDYQKNDYLGWIARAKRPDTRQKRLDQMLDELQRGGVYMNMVWRG' A
#
# COMPACT_ATOMS: atom_id res chain seq x y z
N MET A 1 -16.64 10.14 -10.63
CA MET A 1 -15.99 10.66 -9.41
C MET A 1 -16.43 9.81 -8.22
N THR A 2 -15.63 8.83 -7.85
CA THR A 2 -15.91 7.93 -6.71
C THR A 2 -15.80 8.73 -5.42
N ARG A 3 -16.93 9.00 -4.78
CA ARG A 3 -17.03 9.69 -3.50
C ARG A 3 -16.40 8.80 -2.43
N LEU A 4 -15.15 9.06 -2.07
CA LEU A 4 -14.45 8.38 -0.97
C LEU A 4 -15.29 8.52 0.30
N LYS A 5 -15.77 7.40 0.85
CA LYS A 5 -16.53 7.38 2.12
C LYS A 5 -15.63 7.52 3.36
N ARG A 6 -14.31 7.36 3.19
CA ARG A 6 -13.32 7.42 4.27
C ARG A 6 -12.23 8.44 3.95
N PRO A 7 -11.73 9.18 4.95
CA PRO A 7 -10.58 10.04 4.76
C PRO A 7 -9.37 9.22 4.29
N LEU A 8 -8.56 9.81 3.42
CA LEU A 8 -7.31 9.22 2.96
C LEU A 8 -6.28 9.29 4.09
N ASN A 9 -5.62 8.17 4.36
CA ASN A 9 -4.47 8.11 5.22
C ASN A 9 -3.31 8.83 4.52
N PRO A 10 -2.59 9.73 5.20
CA PRO A 10 -1.40 10.35 4.62
C PRO A 10 -0.34 9.28 4.34
N MET A 11 0.36 9.41 3.22
CA MET A 11 1.53 8.58 2.89
C MET A 11 2.67 8.91 3.86
N PRO A 12 3.15 7.97 4.69
CA PRO A 12 4.34 8.18 5.51
C PRO A 12 5.61 8.19 4.65
N ASP A 13 6.58 9.05 4.98
CA ASP A 13 7.84 9.19 4.25
C ASP A 13 8.60 7.87 4.10
N LEU A 14 8.57 7.01 5.13
CA LEU A 14 9.22 5.69 5.10
C LEU A 14 8.64 4.78 4.00
N ILE A 15 7.33 4.88 3.73
CA ILE A 15 6.67 4.08 2.70
C ILE A 15 7.01 4.65 1.32
N HIS A 16 6.99 5.98 1.19
CA HIS A 16 7.41 6.65 -0.03
C HIS A 16 8.86 6.32 -0.39
N ALA A 17 9.79 6.36 0.57
CA ALA A 17 11.18 5.99 0.37
C ALA A 17 11.32 4.54 -0.13
N ALA A 18 10.61 3.59 0.49
CA ALA A 18 10.66 2.19 0.08
C ALA A 18 10.06 1.96 -1.33
N LEU A 19 9.01 2.71 -1.70
CA LEU A 19 8.44 2.68 -3.06
C LEU A 19 9.45 3.19 -4.09
N VAL A 20 10.13 4.30 -3.79
CA VAL A 20 11.16 4.87 -4.67
C VAL A 20 12.35 3.92 -4.80
N GLU A 21 12.85 3.38 -3.69
CA GLU A 21 13.98 2.44 -3.66
C GLU A 21 13.71 1.19 -4.51
N ARG A 22 12.48 0.67 -4.49
CA ARG A 22 12.09 -0.50 -5.30
C ARG A 22 11.53 -0.16 -6.69
N GLY A 23 11.44 1.12 -7.05
CA GLY A 23 10.86 1.56 -8.33
C GLY A 23 9.35 1.26 -8.46
N LEU A 24 8.63 1.13 -7.35
CA LEU A 24 7.21 0.75 -7.30
C LEU A 24 6.25 1.93 -7.25
N THR A 25 6.74 3.18 -7.31
CA THR A 25 5.90 4.39 -7.26
C THR A 25 4.79 4.36 -8.31
N THR A 26 5.09 4.03 -9.56
CA THR A 26 4.08 3.95 -10.63
C THR A 26 3.06 2.83 -10.38
N ALA A 27 3.50 1.66 -9.89
CA ALA A 27 2.61 0.55 -9.57
C ALA A 27 1.67 0.90 -8.40
N TYR A 28 2.18 1.63 -7.41
CA TYR A 28 1.37 2.17 -6.32
C TYR A 28 0.36 3.21 -6.83
N GLU A 29 0.80 4.16 -7.65
CA GLU A 29 -0.06 5.23 -8.18
C GLU A 29 -1.18 4.70 -9.07
N ALA A 30 -0.95 3.59 -9.79
CA ALA A 30 -1.96 2.91 -10.59
C ALA A 30 -3.05 2.21 -9.74
N ARG A 31 -2.83 2.00 -8.44
CA ARG A 31 -3.85 1.37 -7.58
C ARG A 31 -5.05 2.29 -7.35
N PRO A 32 -6.27 1.74 -7.23
CA PRO A 32 -7.43 2.51 -6.80
C PRO A 32 -7.23 3.14 -5.41
N ASP A 33 -7.81 4.33 -5.19
CA ASP A 33 -7.68 5.08 -3.94
C ASP A 33 -8.01 4.26 -2.69
N TYR A 34 -8.99 3.36 -2.77
CA TYR A 34 -9.35 2.51 -1.63
C TYR A 34 -8.23 1.53 -1.26
N GLN A 35 -7.50 0.97 -2.24
CA GLN A 35 -6.37 0.07 -1.98
C GLN A 35 -5.20 0.84 -1.38
N LYS A 36 -4.88 2.01 -1.95
CA LYS A 36 -3.88 2.93 -1.40
C LYS A 36 -4.19 3.22 0.07
N ASN A 37 -5.42 3.62 0.35
CA ASN A 37 -5.87 3.97 1.70
C ASN A 37 -5.82 2.79 2.68
N ASP A 38 -6.25 1.62 2.24
CA ASP A 38 -6.29 0.40 3.05
C ASP A 38 -4.88 -0.11 3.37
N TYR A 39 -3.93 -0.09 2.43
CA TYR A 39 -2.53 -0.41 2.71
C TYR A 39 -1.95 0.51 3.77
N LEU A 40 -2.07 1.83 3.59
CA LEU A 40 -1.53 2.82 4.53
C LEU A 40 -2.14 2.65 5.92
N GLY A 41 -3.47 2.50 5.99
CA GLY A 41 -4.16 2.28 7.26
C GLY A 41 -3.84 0.92 7.89
N TRP A 42 -3.64 -0.14 7.10
CA TRP A 42 -3.26 -1.45 7.58
C TRP A 42 -1.82 -1.47 8.13
N ILE A 43 -0.87 -0.83 7.45
CA ILE A 43 0.51 -0.69 7.94
C ILE A 43 0.51 0.17 9.21
N ALA A 44 -0.15 1.33 9.22
CA ALA A 44 -0.20 2.23 10.37
C ALA A 44 -0.81 1.60 11.64
N ARG A 45 -1.81 0.71 11.48
CA ARG A 45 -2.45 0.01 12.61
C ARG A 45 -1.54 -1.00 13.34
N ALA A 46 -0.41 -1.40 12.77
CA ALA A 46 0.51 -2.31 13.45
C ALA A 46 1.29 -1.58 14.56
N LYS A 47 1.11 -2.02 15.81
CA LYS A 47 1.76 -1.41 16.99
C LYS A 47 3.25 -1.75 17.09
N ARG A 48 3.65 -2.94 16.65
CA ARG A 48 5.04 -3.43 16.74
C ARG A 48 5.82 -3.04 15.47
N PRO A 49 7.07 -2.53 15.58
CA PRO A 49 7.92 -2.23 14.42
C PRO A 49 8.04 -3.41 13.44
N ASP A 50 8.32 -4.61 13.92
CA ASP A 50 8.48 -5.80 13.07
C ASP A 50 7.22 -6.12 12.29
N THR A 51 6.04 -5.93 12.89
CA THR A 51 4.76 -6.14 12.20
C THR A 51 4.51 -5.06 11.16
N ARG A 52 4.89 -3.80 11.42
CA ARG A 52 4.83 -2.72 10.42
C ARG A 52 5.73 -3.05 9.23
N GLN A 53 6.95 -3.50 9.47
CA GLN A 53 7.89 -3.89 8.42
C GLN A 53 7.34 -5.04 7.58
N LYS A 54 6.86 -6.12 8.20
CA LYS A 54 6.26 -7.25 7.46
C LYS A 54 5.09 -6.84 6.58
N ARG A 55 4.25 -5.90 7.03
CA ARG A 55 3.12 -5.38 6.25
C ARG A 55 3.57 -4.50 5.09
N LEU A 56 4.60 -3.67 5.32
CA LEU A 56 5.22 -2.88 4.27
C LEU A 56 5.82 -3.81 3.19
N ASP A 57 6.60 -4.80 3.59
CA ASP A 57 7.20 -5.77 2.68
C ASP A 57 6.12 -6.50 1.86
N GLN A 58 5.04 -6.94 2.51
CA GLN A 58 3.92 -7.57 1.81
C GLN A 58 3.29 -6.63 0.76
N MET A 59 3.05 -5.36 1.10
CA MET A 59 2.52 -4.39 0.13
C MET A 59 3.46 -4.26 -1.07
N LEU A 60 4.76 -4.12 -0.84
CA LEU A 60 5.76 -3.95 -1.90
C LEU A 60 5.81 -5.19 -2.82
N ASP A 61 5.77 -6.38 -2.24
CA ASP A 61 5.76 -7.64 -3.00
C ASP A 61 4.50 -7.79 -3.85
N GLU A 62 3.34 -7.39 -3.31
CA GLU A 62 2.06 -7.40 -4.04
C GLU A 62 2.04 -6.37 -5.17
N LEU A 63 2.62 -5.18 -4.96
CA LEU A 63 2.80 -4.16 -6.00
C LEU A 63 3.71 -4.67 -7.12
N GLN A 64 4.83 -5.30 -6.77
CA GLN A 64 5.77 -5.88 -7.73
C GLN A 64 5.13 -7.01 -8.54
N ARG A 65 4.30 -7.84 -7.90
CA ARG A 65 3.52 -8.90 -8.58
C ARG A 65 2.41 -8.34 -9.48
N GLY A 66 1.86 -7.18 -9.17
CA GLY A 66 0.85 -6.48 -9.96
C GLY A 66 -0.56 -7.09 -9.93
N GLY A 67 -0.72 -8.40 -9.73
CA GLY A 67 -2.01 -9.11 -9.75
C GLY A 67 -2.59 -9.46 -8.38
N VAL A 68 -2.09 -8.85 -7.31
CA VAL A 68 -2.46 -9.17 -5.93
C VAL A 68 -2.77 -7.90 -5.15
N TYR A 69 -3.72 -8.01 -4.23
CA TYR A 69 -4.07 -7.01 -3.23
C TYR A 69 -4.51 -7.70 -1.94
N MET A 70 -3.83 -7.47 -0.82
CA MET A 70 -4.14 -8.06 0.48
C MET A 70 -4.28 -9.59 0.43
N ASN A 71 -3.31 -10.27 -0.19
CA ASN A 71 -3.30 -11.71 -0.49
C ASN A 71 -4.49 -12.21 -1.33
N MET A 72 -5.23 -11.33 -1.98
CA MET A 72 -6.33 -11.69 -2.89
C MET A 72 -5.96 -11.36 -4.34
N VAL A 73 -6.48 -12.14 -5.28
CA VAL A 73 -6.31 -11.86 -6.71
C VAL A 73 -6.95 -10.51 -7.04
N TRP A 74 -6.17 -9.61 -7.64
CA TRP A 74 -6.63 -8.34 -8.15
C TRP A 74 -6.26 -8.24 -9.63
N ARG A 75 -7.21 -7.78 -10.47
CA ARG A 75 -7.06 -7.81 -11.94
C ARG A 75 -6.95 -6.44 -12.59
N GLY A 76 -6.76 -5.37 -11.80
CA GLY A 76 -6.85 -4.00 -12.31
C GLY A 76 -8.29 -3.56 -12.38
#